data_AF-A0A7X7RXE4-F1
#
_entry.id   AF-A0A7X7RXE4-F1
#
_cell.length_a   1.000
_cell.length_b   1.000
_cell.length_c   1.000
_cell.angle_alpha   90.00
_cell.angle_beta   90.00
_cell.angle_gamma   90.00
#
_symmetry.space_group_name_H-M   'P 1'
#
loop_
_entity.id
_entity.type
_entity.pdbx_description
1 polymer ?
#
loop_
_entity_poly.entity_id
_entity_poly.type
_entity_poly.pdbx_seq_one_letter_code
_entity_poly.pdbx_strand_id
1 'polypeptide(L)'
;RDDLVTILTEPKNSVVKQYKALFKMEGVNLEFEQEALETVADQAVKRGTGARGLRSIMENIMIDIMYDLDGSQKGTTITVTKDMLH
;
A
#
# COMPACT_ATOMS: atom_id res chain seq x y z
N ARG A 1 4.77 4.51 -15.99
CA ARG A 1 4.42 3.38 -15.10
C ARG A 1 5.42 3.33 -13.96
N ASP A 2 6.69 3.18 -14.29
CA ASP A 2 7.82 3.09 -13.32
C ASP A 2 7.93 4.33 -12.43
N ASP A 3 7.63 5.51 -12.97
CA ASP A 3 7.58 6.76 -12.20
C ASP A 3 6.52 6.74 -11.08
N LEU A 4 5.39 6.06 -11.29
CA LEU A 4 4.32 5.99 -10.29
C LEU A 4 4.68 5.04 -9.14
N VAL A 5 5.32 3.90 -9.46
CA VAL A 5 5.88 3.01 -8.44
C VAL A 5 6.95 3.74 -7.63
N THR A 6 7.83 4.47 -8.31
CA THR A 6 8.84 5.32 -7.66
C THR A 6 8.20 6.33 -6.71
N ILE A 7 7.12 7.01 -7.12
CA ILE A 7 6.37 7.95 -6.26
C ILE A 7 5.77 7.23 -5.03
N LEU A 8 5.32 5.99 -5.18
CA LEU A 8 4.77 5.19 -4.07
C LEU A 8 5.83 4.78 -3.04
N THR A 9 7.09 4.59 -3.44
CA THR A 9 8.12 3.95 -2.60
C THR A 9 9.29 4.87 -2.21
N GLU A 10 9.87 5.61 -3.16
CA GLU A 10 11.15 6.30 -2.99
C GLU A 10 11.09 7.58 -2.13
N PRO A 11 10.13 8.52 -2.32
CA PRO A 11 10.09 9.74 -1.52
C PRO A 11 10.11 9.44 -0.02
N LYS A 12 10.76 10.31 0.76
CA LYS A 12 10.82 10.15 2.23
C LYS A 12 9.42 10.02 2.86
N ASN A 13 8.46 10.78 2.32
CA ASN A 13 7.08 10.81 2.76
C ASN A 13 6.15 10.07 1.79
N SER A 14 6.64 9.01 1.15
CA SER A 14 5.83 8.20 0.24
C SER A 14 4.70 7.48 0.97
N VAL A 15 3.64 7.15 0.24
CA VAL A 15 2.44 6.52 0.81
C VAL A 15 2.78 5.18 1.45
N VAL A 16 3.63 4.37 0.82
CA VAL A 16 4.09 3.09 1.37
C VAL A 16 4.79 3.29 2.71
N LYS A 17 5.72 4.26 2.80
CA LYS A 17 6.45 4.52 4.06
C LYS A 17 5.54 5.01 5.17
N GLN A 18 4.52 5.82 4.84
CA GLN A 18 3.52 6.26 5.81
C GLN A 18 2.75 5.08 6.41
N TYR A 19 2.26 4.16 5.57
CA TYR A 19 1.53 2.98 6.08
C TYR A 19 2.43 2.00 6.82
N LYS A 20 3.66 1.76 6.34
CA LYS A 20 4.64 0.96 7.09
C LYS A 20 4.89 1.52 8.49
N ALA A 21 5.01 2.84 8.62
CA ALA A 21 5.18 3.49 9.92
C ALA A 21 3.94 3.34 10.81
N LEU A 22 2.74 3.50 10.24
CA LEU A 22 1.47 3.35 10.95
C LEU A 22 1.29 1.94 11.51
N PHE A 23 1.47 0.90 10.69
CA PHE A 23 1.36 -0.49 11.16
C PHE A 23 2.42 -0.83 12.20
N LYS A 24 3.63 -0.26 12.06
CA LYS A 24 4.69 -0.45 13.04
C LYS A 24 4.34 0.14 14.41
N MET A 25 3.53 1.20 14.49
CA MET A 25 3.00 1.73 15.76
C MET A 25 2.08 0.72 16.45
N GLU A 26 1.32 -0.04 15.66
CA GLU A 26 0.48 -1.16 16.13
C GLU A 26 1.29 -2.44 16.43
N GLY A 27 2.60 -2.42 16.16
CA GLY A 27 3.49 -3.56 16.35
C GLY A 27 3.37 -4.61 15.24
N VAL A 28 2.88 -4.25 14.06
CA VAL A 28 2.76 -5.11 12.89
C VAL A 28 3.74 -4.64 11.81
N ASN A 29 4.45 -5.56 11.16
CA ASN A 29 5.27 -5.23 9.99
C ASN A 29 4.40 -5.26 8.73
N LEU A 30 4.50 -4.24 7.89
CA LEU A 30 3.79 -4.18 6.61
C LEU A 30 4.79 -4.26 5.47
N GLU A 31 4.60 -5.23 4.58
CA GLU A 31 5.39 -5.42 3.37
C GLU A 31 4.51 -5.35 2.13
N PHE A 32 5.13 -5.01 1.00
CA PHE A 32 4.44 -4.90 -0.28
C PHE A 32 5.21 -5.70 -1.32
N GLU A 33 4.50 -6.56 -2.04
CA GLU A 33 5.08 -7.17 -3.22
C GLU A 33 5.25 -6.15 -4.33
N GLN A 34 6.31 -6.33 -5.11
CA GLN A 34 6.57 -5.50 -6.28
C GLN A 34 5.38 -5.52 -7.25
N GLU A 35 4.78 -6.70 -7.48
CA GLU A 35 3.62 -6.86 -8.36
C GLU A 35 2.38 -6.10 -7.85
N ALA A 36 2.23 -5.99 -6.52
CA ALA A 36 1.14 -5.23 -5.93
C ALA A 36 1.31 -3.72 -6.22
N LEU A 37 2.52 -3.19 -6.02
CA LEU A 37 2.83 -1.79 -6.30
C LEU A 37 2.66 -1.44 -7.78
N GLU A 38 3.09 -2.33 -8.66
CA GLU A 38 2.89 -2.17 -10.11
C GLU A 38 1.41 -2.19 -10.49
N THR A 39 0.63 -3.07 -9.88
CA THR A 39 -0.82 -3.16 -10.15
C THR A 39 -1.53 -1.88 -9.69
N VAL A 40 -1.16 -1.30 -8.55
CA VAL A 40 -1.66 0.02 -8.10
C VAL A 40 -1.31 1.12 -9.11
N ALA A 41 -0.07 1.14 -9.60
CA ALA A 41 0.35 2.08 -10.63
C ALA A 41 -0.46 1.91 -11.92
N ASP A 42 -0.69 0.67 -12.37
CA ASP A 42 -1.47 0.37 -13.56
C ASP A 42 -2.94 0.79 -13.42
N GLN A 43 -3.55 0.58 -12.26
CA GLN A 43 -4.91 1.05 -11.98
C GLN A 43 -5.00 2.59 -12.01
N ALA A 44 -4.01 3.29 -11.46
CA ALA A 44 -3.98 4.76 -11.49
C ALA A 44 -3.84 5.33 -12.91
N VAL A 45 -3.07 4.66 -13.77
CA VAL A 45 -2.97 5.01 -15.21
C VAL A 45 -4.31 4.76 -15.91
N LYS A 46 -4.92 3.58 -15.72
CA LYS A 46 -6.21 3.23 -16.34
C LYS A 46 -7.33 4.20 -15.97
N ARG A 47 -7.33 4.71 -14.72
CA ARG A 47 -8.32 5.67 -14.23
C ARG A 47 -8.06 7.11 -14.69
N GLY A 48 -6.94 7.38 -15.39
CA GLY A 48 -6.59 8.72 -15.86
C GLY A 48 -6.23 9.71 -14.74
N THR A 49 -5.99 9.22 -13.52
CA THR A 49 -5.75 10.04 -12.32
C THR A 49 -4.27 10.24 -12.02
N GLY A 50 -3.40 9.39 -12.59
CA GLY A 50 -1.95 9.47 -12.40
C GLY A 50 -1.57 9.45 -10.91
N ALA A 51 -0.60 10.27 -10.52
CA ALA A 51 -0.10 10.30 -9.13
C ALA A 51 -1.18 10.62 -8.07
N ARG A 52 -2.23 11.37 -8.43
CA ARG A 52 -3.33 11.70 -7.51
C ARG A 52 -4.18 10.48 -7.17
N GLY A 53 -4.32 9.54 -8.11
CA GLY A 53 -5.10 8.32 -7.92
C GLY A 53 -4.43 7.28 -7.03
N LEU A 54 -3.09 7.30 -6.94
CA LEU A 54 -2.31 6.36 -6.16
C LEU A 54 -2.74 6.32 -4.70
N ARG A 55 -2.97 7.50 -4.10
CA ARG A 55 -3.36 7.60 -2.69
C ARG A 55 -4.72 6.98 -2.42
N SER A 56 -5.70 7.25 -3.27
CA SER A 56 -7.06 6.70 -3.11
C SER A 56 -7.09 5.18 -3.29
N ILE A 57 -6.33 4.63 -4.24
CA ILE A 57 -6.21 3.17 -4.43
C ILE A 57 -5.57 2.54 -3.19
N MET A 58 -4.45 3.11 -2.73
CA MET A 58 -3.77 2.67 -1.51
C MET A 58 -4.66 2.71 -0.27
N GLU A 59 -5.42 3.80 -0.10
CA GLU A 59 -6.30 3.98 1.05
C GLU A 59 -7.40 2.92 1.11
N ASN A 60 -8.01 2.58 -0.03
CA ASN A 60 -9.02 1.52 -0.08
C ASN A 60 -8.44 0.17 0.38
N ILE A 61 -7.26 -0.21 -0.13
CA ILE A 61 -6.60 -1.48 0.24
C ILE A 61 -6.28 -1.50 1.73
N MET A 62 -5.80 -0.37 2.26
CA MET A 62 -5.44 -0.26 3.67
C MET A 62 -6.65 -0.29 4.58
N ILE A 63 -7.81 0.25 4.17
CA ILE A 63 -9.06 0.16 4.93
C ILE A 63 -9.45 -1.31 5.13
N ASP A 64 -9.39 -2.12 4.08
CA ASP A 64 -9.74 -3.54 4.16
C ASP A 64 -8.80 -4.29 5.12
N ILE A 65 -7.48 -4.07 5.00
CA ILE A 65 -6.49 -4.68 5.90
C ILE A 65 -6.65 -4.20 7.35
N MET A 66 -6.96 -2.92 7.56
CA MET A 66 -7.17 -2.35 8.90
C MET A 66 -8.47 -2.82 9.54
N TYR A 67 -9.48 -3.17 8.75
CA TYR A 67 -10.72 -3.75 9.26
C TYR A 67 -10.48 -5.16 9.84
N ASP A 68 -9.62 -5.93 9.17
CA ASP A 68 -9.22 -7.27 9.60
C ASP A 68 -8.12 -7.25 10.68
N LEU A 69 -7.56 -6.07 10.97
CA LEU A 69 -6.52 -5.91 11.97
C LEU A 69 -7.09 -6.02 13.39
N ASP A 70 -6.60 -6.98 14.15
CA ASP A 70 -6.93 -7.15 15.56
C ASP A 70 -5.67 -7.27 16.44
N GLY A 71 -5.87 -7.19 17.77
CA GLY A 71 -4.77 -7.21 18.74
C GLY A 71 -3.95 -8.51 18.75
N SER A 72 -4.41 -9.60 18.10
CA SER A 72 -3.71 -10.88 18.07
C SER A 72 -2.53 -10.90 17.09
N GLN A 73 -2.46 -9.93 16.19
CA GLN A 73 -1.49 -9.89 15.08
C GLN A 73 -0.20 -9.13 15.44
N LYS A 74 -0.08 -8.64 16.67
CA LYS A 74 1.12 -7.94 17.14
C LYS A 74 2.35 -8.86 17.03
N GLY A 75 3.39 -8.37 16.37
CA GLY A 75 4.61 -9.11 16.06
C GLY A 75 4.58 -9.90 14.75
N THR A 76 3.47 -9.85 14.00
CA THR A 76 3.36 -10.51 12.68
C THR A 76 3.77 -9.58 11.53
N THR A 77 3.86 -10.16 10.33
CA THR A 77 4.10 -9.43 9.08
C THR A 77 2.91 -9.64 8.15
N ILE A 78 2.28 -8.54 7.73
CA ILE A 78 1.26 -8.53 6.69
C ILE A 78 1.94 -8.17 5.38
N THR A 79 1.73 -8.96 4.35
CA THR A 79 2.26 -8.72 3.01
C THR A 79 1.11 -8.41 2.06
N VAL A 80 1.13 -7.23 1.46
CA VAL A 80 0.17 -6.85 0.43
C VAL A 80 0.59 -7.46 -0.89
N THR A 81 -0.23 -8.38 -1.38
CA THR A 81 -0.03 -9.07 -2.65
C THR A 81 -0.93 -8.47 -3.73
N LYS A 82 -0.65 -8.84 -4.98
CA LYS A 82 -1.48 -8.44 -6.11
C LYS A 82 -2.93 -8.92 -5.99
N ASP A 83 -3.18 -10.07 -5.38
CA ASP A 83 -4.52 -10.66 -5.28
C ASP A 83 -5.46 -9.88 -4.35
N MET A 84 -4.90 -9.05 -3.47
CA MET A 84 -5.65 -8.12 -2.62
C MET A 84 -6.12 -6.87 -3.39
N LEU A 85 -5.76 -6.73 -4.68
CA LEU A 85 -6.09 -5.60 -5.54
C LEU A 85 -7.22 -6.00 -6.48
N HIS A 86 -8.46 -5.68 -6.10
CA HIS A 86 -9.64 -5.88 -6.94
C HIS A 86 -9.75 -4.87 -8.09
#